data_AF-A0AAD8TNJ6-F1
#
_entry.id   AF-A0AAD8TNJ6-F1
#
_cell.length_a   1.000
_cell.length_b   1.000
_cell.length_c   1.000
_cell.angle_alpha   90.00
_cell.angle_beta   90.00
_cell.angle_gamma   90.00
#
_symmetry.space_group_name_H-M   'P 1'
#
loop_
_entity.id
_entity.type
_entity.pdbx_description
1 polymer ?
#
loop_
_entity_poly.entity_id
_entity_poly.type
_entity_poly.pdbx_seq_one_letter_code
_entity_poly.pdbx_strand_id
1 'polypeptide(L)'
;MMPPTMPPPMMPPPTMPPNRMDNSSPPFDGHYHEAATRALSRLRINEDQPRHVVDFMYNTFLPSQTQQLPLQDGVTKVVCLTHMLPGSHRLLEDDEFYDCFVDKVEDQAWEFGHLLKLVIPRPNVDPAGVGKVFLQYACLGGANVCKIMMDRRCWNGDKQIVARFYPEAKFAAGDYASGQ
;
A
#
# COMPACT_ATOMS: atom_id res chain seq x y z
N MET A 1 -56.23 -52.01 -21.90
CA MET A 1 -55.42 -51.15 -22.79
C MET A 1 -55.26 -49.81 -22.08
N MET A 2 -54.07 -49.53 -21.55
CA MET A 2 -53.78 -48.25 -20.89
C MET A 2 -53.34 -47.22 -21.95
N PRO A 3 -53.71 -45.94 -21.85
CA PRO A 3 -53.26 -44.93 -22.79
C PRO A 3 -51.75 -44.67 -22.64
N PRO A 4 -51.04 -44.32 -23.72
CA PRO A 4 -49.62 -43.99 -23.63
C PRO A 4 -49.42 -42.67 -22.86
N THR A 5 -48.56 -42.70 -21.84
CA THR A 5 -48.09 -41.53 -21.09
C THR A 5 -47.39 -40.56 -22.05
N MET A 6 -47.92 -39.35 -22.21
CA MET A 6 -47.23 -38.27 -22.92
C MET A 6 -46.00 -37.81 -22.11
N PRO A 7 -44.85 -37.55 -22.75
CA PRO A 7 -43.71 -36.95 -22.08
C PRO A 7 -44.03 -35.50 -21.68
N PRO A 8 -43.46 -35.00 -20.56
CA PRO A 8 -43.66 -33.61 -20.12
C PRO A 8 -43.07 -32.62 -21.13
N PRO A 9 -43.58 -31.38 -21.21
CA PRO A 9 -43.05 -30.35 -22.09
C PRO A 9 -41.62 -29.98 -21.70
N MET A 10 -40.71 -29.97 -22.68
CA MET A 10 -39.33 -29.50 -22.50
C MET A 10 -39.34 -28.01 -22.14
N MET A 11 -38.74 -27.64 -21.01
CA MET A 11 -38.49 -26.25 -20.68
C MET A 11 -37.49 -25.66 -21.70
N PRO A 12 -37.67 -24.40 -22.15
CA PRO A 12 -36.68 -23.75 -22.98
C PRO A 12 -35.37 -23.59 -22.20
N PRO A 13 -34.20 -23.66 -22.88
CA PRO A 13 -32.92 -23.48 -22.24
C PRO A 13 -32.84 -22.07 -21.60
N PRO A 14 -32.10 -21.90 -20.49
CA PRO A 14 -31.89 -20.59 -19.90
C PRO A 14 -31.24 -19.68 -20.94
N THR A 15 -31.89 -18.57 -21.25
CA THR A 15 -31.34 -17.53 -22.12
C THR A 15 -30.06 -17.02 -21.46
N MET A 16 -28.89 -17.35 -22.05
CA MET A 16 -27.65 -16.70 -21.67
C MET A 16 -27.82 -15.19 -21.92
N PRO A 17 -27.45 -14.31 -20.97
CA PRO A 17 -27.40 -12.89 -21.26
C PRO A 17 -26.47 -12.67 -22.46
N PRO A 18 -26.81 -11.77 -23.39
CA PRO A 18 -25.96 -11.50 -24.52
C PRO A 18 -24.57 -11.14 -24.01
N ASN A 19 -23.57 -11.82 -24.57
CA ASN A 19 -22.17 -11.60 -24.29
C ASN A 19 -21.87 -10.12 -24.56
N ARG A 20 -21.90 -9.29 -23.52
CA ARG A 20 -21.54 -7.88 -23.58
C ARG A 20 -20.03 -7.83 -23.65
N MET A 21 -19.50 -8.18 -24.82
CA MET A 21 -18.21 -7.70 -25.30
C MET A 21 -18.38 -6.21 -25.62
N ASP A 22 -18.56 -5.41 -24.56
CA ASP A 22 -18.35 -3.98 -24.64
C ASP A 22 -16.85 -3.77 -24.43
N ASN A 23 -16.16 -3.74 -25.56
CA ASN A 23 -14.81 -3.23 -25.70
C ASN A 23 -14.79 -1.77 -25.25
N SER A 24 -14.73 -1.56 -23.94
CA SER A 24 -14.63 -0.25 -23.32
C SER A 24 -13.58 -0.34 -22.24
N SER A 25 -12.41 0.25 -22.52
CA SER A 25 -11.66 0.94 -21.49
C SER A 25 -12.68 1.66 -20.58
N PRO A 26 -12.66 1.46 -19.26
CA PRO A 26 -13.66 2.07 -18.40
C PRO A 26 -13.58 3.59 -18.55
N PRO A 27 -14.73 4.29 -18.68
CA PRO A 27 -14.73 5.74 -18.66
C PRO A 27 -14.12 6.22 -17.35
N PHE A 28 -13.19 7.17 -17.47
CA PHE A 28 -12.82 8.11 -16.41
C PHE A 28 -14.13 8.79 -15.90
N ASP A 29 -14.16 9.31 -14.66
CA ASP A 29 -15.23 10.19 -14.12
C ASP A 29 -16.41 9.61 -13.31
N GLY A 30 -16.20 8.73 -12.31
CA GLY A 30 -17.19 8.67 -11.21
C GLY A 30 -17.04 7.54 -10.20
N HIS A 31 -16.96 6.30 -10.68
CA HIS A 31 -16.79 5.14 -9.80
C HIS A 31 -15.44 5.13 -9.08
N TYR A 32 -14.42 5.77 -9.66
CA TYR A 32 -13.10 5.90 -9.05
C TYR A 32 -13.08 6.87 -7.87
N HIS A 33 -13.80 8.00 -7.96
CA HIS A 33 -13.90 8.97 -6.89
C HIS A 33 -14.66 8.42 -5.67
N GLU A 34 -15.74 7.66 -5.89
CA GLU A 34 -16.44 6.97 -4.80
C GLU A 34 -15.56 5.86 -4.17
N ALA A 35 -14.84 5.09 -4.99
CA ALA A 35 -13.89 4.10 -4.51
C ALA A 35 -12.74 4.73 -3.72
N ALA A 36 -12.22 5.89 -4.17
CA ALA A 36 -11.23 6.70 -3.47
C ALA A 36 -11.77 7.20 -2.12
N THR A 37 -12.95 7.80 -2.08
CA THR A 37 -13.60 8.28 -0.85
C THR A 37 -13.78 7.15 0.16
N ARG A 38 -14.26 6.00 -0.31
CA ARG A 38 -14.42 4.80 0.52
C ARG A 38 -13.08 4.24 0.99
N ALA A 39 -12.05 4.32 0.16
CA ALA A 39 -10.70 3.92 0.51
C ALA A 39 -10.09 4.86 1.57
N LEU A 40 -10.24 6.18 1.45
CA LEU A 40 -9.81 7.17 2.46
C LEU A 40 -10.43 6.87 3.82
N SER A 41 -11.73 6.55 3.82
CA SER A 41 -12.47 6.17 5.03
C SER A 41 -11.90 4.92 5.72
N ARG A 42 -11.23 4.05 4.96
CA ARG A 42 -10.59 2.81 5.44
C ARG A 42 -9.11 2.97 5.78
N LEU A 43 -8.47 4.08 5.43
CA LEU A 43 -7.13 4.44 5.91
C LEU A 43 -7.16 4.84 7.41
N ARG A 44 -7.93 4.11 8.21
CA ARG A 44 -7.86 4.18 9.66
C ARG A 44 -6.80 3.18 10.08
N ILE A 45 -5.65 3.73 10.41
CA ILE A 45 -4.66 3.04 11.22
C ILE A 45 -5.39 2.63 12.50
N ASN A 46 -5.40 1.34 12.84
CA ASN A 46 -5.81 0.93 14.17
C ASN A 46 -4.89 1.64 15.17
N GLU A 47 -5.44 2.65 15.83
CA GLU A 47 -4.85 3.48 16.90
C GLU A 47 -4.57 2.66 18.17
N ASP A 48 -4.81 1.34 18.13
CA ASP A 48 -4.59 0.37 19.18
C ASP A 48 -3.14 -0.15 19.17
N GLN A 49 -2.17 0.76 19.15
CA GLN A 49 -0.82 0.45 19.60
C GLN A 49 -0.45 1.47 20.67
N PRO A 50 -0.26 1.05 21.93
CA PRO A 50 0.00 1.99 23.01
C PRO A 50 1.30 2.73 22.70
N ARG A 51 1.32 4.06 22.79
CA ARG A 51 2.53 4.90 22.58
C ARG A 51 3.77 4.36 23.32
N HIS A 52 3.56 3.61 24.38
CA HIS A 52 4.60 2.90 25.11
C HIS A 52 5.45 1.93 24.25
N VAL A 53 4.92 1.33 23.17
CA VAL A 53 5.72 0.48 22.27
C VAL A 53 6.63 1.28 21.35
N VAL A 54 6.19 2.45 20.85
CA VAL A 54 7.06 3.36 20.08
C VAL A 54 8.16 3.92 20.96
N ASP A 55 7.83 4.35 22.18
CA ASP A 55 8.80 4.84 23.16
C ASP A 55 9.80 3.75 23.58
N PHE A 56 9.31 2.53 23.83
CA PHE A 56 10.19 1.41 24.19
C PHE A 56 11.15 1.08 23.05
N MET A 57 10.68 1.03 21.80
CA MET A 57 11.54 0.78 20.65
C MET A 57 12.52 1.95 20.40
N TYR A 58 12.05 3.19 20.46
CA TYR A 58 12.90 4.35 20.27
C TYR A 58 14.02 4.40 21.33
N ASN A 59 13.70 4.17 22.62
CA ASN A 59 14.68 4.14 23.70
C ASN A 59 15.57 2.89 23.70
N THR A 60 15.10 1.75 23.18
CA THR A 60 15.90 0.52 23.06
C THR A 60 16.87 0.59 21.89
N PHE A 61 16.49 1.24 20.78
CA PHE A 61 17.29 1.27 19.54
C PHE A 61 18.05 2.59 19.31
N LEU A 62 17.81 3.65 20.10
CA LEU A 62 18.63 4.87 20.10
C LEU A 62 20.03 4.75 20.75
N PRO A 63 20.29 4.00 21.84
CA PRO A 63 21.58 4.04 22.54
C PRO A 63 22.73 3.34 21.81
N SER A 64 22.67 3.16 20.50
CA SER A 64 23.74 2.54 19.69
C SER A 64 24.12 3.37 18.46
N GLN A 65 24.23 4.70 18.61
CA GLN A 65 24.68 5.58 17.52
C GLN A 65 26.18 5.54 17.20
N THR A 66 27.01 4.71 17.87
CA THR A 66 28.46 4.66 17.57
C THR A 66 29.08 3.27 17.69
N GLN A 67 28.45 2.24 17.12
CA GLN A 67 29.20 1.05 16.75
C GLN A 67 29.01 0.80 15.27
N GLN A 68 30.04 1.16 14.51
CA GLN A 68 30.26 0.72 13.14
C GLN A 68 30.39 -0.81 13.15
N LEU A 69 29.27 -1.51 13.26
CA LEU A 69 29.20 -2.91 12.89
C LEU A 69 29.27 -2.96 11.37
N PRO A 70 30.06 -3.89 10.80
CA PRO A 70 30.26 -3.96 9.35
C PRO A 70 28.89 -4.01 8.70
N LEU A 71 28.67 -3.12 7.71
CA LEU A 71 27.45 -3.05 6.90
C LEU A 71 27.00 -4.49 6.57
N GLN A 72 26.00 -4.99 7.29
CA GLN A 72 25.25 -6.12 6.79
C GLN A 72 24.49 -5.55 5.60
N ASP A 73 24.86 -6.00 4.40
CA ASP A 73 24.16 -5.75 3.15
C ASP A 73 22.65 -5.77 3.39
N GLY A 74 22.03 -4.58 3.50
CA GLY A 74 20.58 -4.48 3.63
C GLY A 74 20.02 -3.42 4.57
N VAL A 75 20.71 -2.93 5.61
CA VAL A 75 20.11 -1.90 6.51
C VAL A 75 20.44 -0.50 6.00
N THR A 76 19.42 0.31 5.74
CA THR A 76 19.54 1.66 5.14
C THR A 76 18.61 2.65 5.84
N LYS A 77 18.79 3.96 5.56
CA LYS A 77 17.88 5.00 6.08
C LYS A 77 16.59 5.12 5.28
N VAL A 78 16.43 4.34 4.21
CA VAL A 78 15.26 4.36 3.34
C VAL A 78 14.45 3.09 3.55
N VAL A 79 13.15 3.24 3.79
CA VAL A 79 12.20 2.14 3.93
C VAL A 79 11.24 2.15 2.75
N CYS A 80 11.06 1.01 2.11
CA CYS A 80 10.04 0.74 1.11
C CYS A 80 8.89 -0.03 1.76
N LEU A 81 7.71 0.57 1.79
CA LEU A 81 6.46 -0.05 2.22
C LEU A 81 5.67 -0.47 0.98
N THR A 82 5.19 -1.71 0.98
CA THR A 82 4.31 -2.24 -0.08
C THR A 82 3.02 -2.76 0.52
N HIS A 83 1.97 -2.87 -0.30
CA HIS A 83 0.61 -3.25 0.10
C HIS A 83 -0.10 -2.27 1.04
N MET A 84 0.42 -1.05 1.19
CA MET A 84 -0.19 -0.01 2.02
C MET A 84 -1.43 0.60 1.35
N LEU A 85 -1.43 0.65 0.01
CA LEU A 85 -2.53 1.21 -0.75
C LEU A 85 -3.76 0.27 -0.76
N PRO A 86 -4.96 0.75 -0.40
CA PRO A 86 -6.19 -0.03 -0.50
C PRO A 86 -6.58 -0.28 -1.96
N GLY A 87 -6.89 -1.52 -2.30
CA GLY A 87 -7.44 -1.85 -3.62
C GLY A 87 -6.46 -1.62 -4.77
N SER A 88 -6.81 -0.70 -5.68
CA SER A 88 -6.11 -0.49 -6.95
C SER A 88 -5.11 0.66 -6.87
N HIS A 89 -3.96 0.49 -7.51
CA HIS A 89 -2.99 1.56 -7.69
C HIS A 89 -3.49 2.76 -8.50
N ARG A 90 -4.57 2.58 -9.27
CA ARG A 90 -5.25 3.67 -9.96
C ARG A 90 -5.86 4.71 -9.02
N LEU A 91 -6.08 4.39 -7.74
CA LEU A 91 -6.54 5.39 -6.77
C LEU A 91 -5.55 6.56 -6.63
N LEU A 92 -4.27 6.35 -6.92
CA LEU A 92 -3.24 7.40 -6.95
C LEU A 92 -3.36 8.34 -8.17
N GLU A 93 -4.28 8.07 -9.11
CA GLU A 93 -4.62 8.98 -10.21
C GLU A 93 -5.53 10.11 -9.73
N ASP A 94 -6.33 9.88 -8.68
CA ASP A 94 -7.20 10.88 -8.06
C ASP A 94 -6.38 11.78 -7.13
N ASP A 95 -6.38 13.09 -7.39
CA ASP A 95 -5.54 14.05 -6.66
C ASP A 95 -5.97 14.20 -5.19
N GLU A 96 -7.27 14.23 -4.89
CA GLU A 96 -7.77 14.33 -3.51
C GLU A 96 -7.41 13.10 -2.68
N PHE A 97 -7.54 11.90 -3.28
CA PHE A 97 -7.08 10.67 -2.65
C PHE A 97 -5.57 10.67 -2.44
N TYR A 98 -4.81 11.07 -3.46
CA TYR A 98 -3.36 11.10 -3.40
C TYR A 98 -2.88 12.02 -2.28
N ASP A 99 -3.37 13.25 -2.22
CA ASP A 99 -2.99 14.24 -1.20
C ASP A 99 -3.35 13.74 0.20
N CYS A 100 -4.57 13.23 0.39
CA CYS A 100 -4.97 12.68 1.69
C CYS A 100 -4.16 11.43 2.08
N PHE A 101 -3.82 10.56 1.12
CA PHE A 101 -2.98 9.39 1.38
C PHE A 101 -1.55 9.79 1.75
N VAL A 102 -0.98 10.78 1.06
CA VAL A 102 0.35 11.35 1.36
C VAL A 102 0.35 11.90 2.79
N ASP A 103 -0.62 12.73 3.15
CA ASP A 103 -0.73 13.31 4.49
C ASP A 103 -0.78 12.23 5.57
N LYS A 104 -1.60 11.18 5.37
CA LYS A 104 -1.72 10.07 6.34
C LYS A 104 -0.44 9.27 6.50
N VAL A 105 0.29 9.04 5.40
CA VAL A 105 1.57 8.33 5.42
C VAL A 105 2.63 9.19 6.10
N GLU A 106 2.66 10.49 5.80
CA GLU A 106 3.61 11.44 6.37
C GLU A 106 3.43 11.59 7.88
N ASP A 107 2.20 11.87 8.35
CA ASP A 107 1.86 11.98 9.77
C ASP A 107 2.39 10.77 10.56
N GLN A 108 2.15 9.56 10.03
CA GLN A 108 2.58 8.35 10.70
C GLN A 108 4.10 8.15 10.61
N ALA A 109 4.73 8.52 9.50
CA ALA A 109 6.17 8.38 9.32
C ALA A 109 6.96 9.28 10.28
N TRP A 110 6.46 10.47 10.57
CA TRP A 110 7.06 11.40 11.54
C TRP A 110 7.04 10.89 12.98
N GLU A 111 6.10 10.02 13.34
CA GLU A 111 6.05 9.39 14.68
C GLU A 111 7.25 8.47 14.95
N PHE A 112 7.86 7.90 13.91
CA PHE A 112 8.96 6.94 14.06
C PHE A 112 10.34 7.60 14.09
N GLY A 113 10.45 8.85 13.64
CA GLY A 113 11.70 9.59 13.59
C GLY A 113 11.67 10.74 12.60
N HIS A 114 12.77 11.49 12.53
CA HIS A 114 12.88 12.65 11.64
C HIS A 114 12.88 12.20 10.16
N LEU A 115 11.75 12.41 9.49
CA LEU A 115 11.56 12.13 8.07
C LEU A 115 12.20 13.24 7.23
N LEU A 116 13.04 12.86 6.26
CA LEU A 116 13.67 13.78 5.31
C LEU A 116 12.95 13.84 3.97
N LYS A 117 12.43 12.71 3.50
CA LYS A 117 11.78 12.62 2.19
C LYS A 117 10.76 11.48 2.15
N LEU A 118 9.59 11.79 1.61
CA LEU A 118 8.54 10.83 1.25
C LEU A 118 8.38 10.81 -0.27
N VAL A 119 8.29 9.62 -0.86
CA VAL A 119 7.97 9.44 -2.29
C VAL A 119 6.89 8.38 -2.45
N ILE A 120 5.81 8.73 -3.15
CA ILE A 120 4.73 7.83 -3.54
C ILE A 120 4.60 7.91 -5.07
N PRO A 121 5.19 6.98 -5.83
CA PRO A 121 5.17 7.02 -7.29
C PRO A 121 3.74 6.94 -7.84
N ARG A 122 3.36 7.94 -8.64
CA ARG A 122 2.05 7.99 -9.31
C ARG A 122 2.09 7.23 -10.64
N PRO A 123 1.01 6.54 -11.04
CA PRO A 123 0.97 5.77 -12.28
C PRO A 123 1.22 6.58 -13.55
N ASN A 124 0.85 7.86 -13.57
CA ASN A 124 1.05 8.74 -14.72
C ASN A 124 2.45 9.38 -14.79
N VAL A 125 3.24 9.31 -13.71
CA VAL A 125 4.55 9.99 -13.60
C VAL A 125 5.67 8.95 -13.52
N ASP A 126 5.53 7.98 -12.62
CA ASP A 126 6.57 7.01 -12.27
C ASP A 126 5.98 5.58 -12.23
N PRO A 127 5.58 5.01 -13.39
CA PRO A 127 4.80 3.78 -13.46
C PRO A 127 5.51 2.56 -12.84
N ALA A 128 6.83 2.57 -12.80
CA ALA A 128 7.62 1.45 -12.30
C ALA A 128 7.57 1.27 -10.77
N GLY A 129 7.24 2.34 -10.02
CA GLY A 129 7.22 2.34 -8.56
C GLY A 129 5.83 2.29 -7.93
N VAL A 130 4.80 2.19 -8.75
CA VAL A 130 3.40 2.37 -8.37
C VAL A 130 2.95 1.36 -7.30
N GLY A 131 2.24 1.85 -6.29
CA GLY A 131 1.76 1.04 -5.17
C GLY A 131 2.82 0.78 -4.08
N LYS A 132 3.99 1.39 -4.19
CA LYS A 132 5.04 1.42 -3.17
C LYS A 132 5.09 2.82 -2.53
N VAL A 133 5.57 2.87 -1.30
CA VAL A 133 5.80 4.10 -0.54
C VAL A 133 7.23 4.07 -0.03
N PHE A 134 7.99 5.14 -0.27
CA PHE A 134 9.38 5.24 0.14
C PHE A 134 9.57 6.36 1.16
N LEU A 135 10.19 6.01 2.28
CA LEU A 135 10.42 6.91 3.41
C LEU A 135 11.92 6.99 3.70
N GLN A 136 12.51 8.17 3.58
CA GLN A 136 13.91 8.42 3.95
C GLN A 136 13.98 9.15 5.29
N TYR A 137 14.69 8.56 6.25
CA TYR A 137 14.92 9.13 7.57
C TYR A 137 16.30 9.77 7.71
N ALA A 138 16.44 10.68 8.67
CA ALA A 138 17.74 11.30 8.99
C ALA A 138 18.76 10.29 9.55
N CYS A 139 18.27 9.27 10.26
CA CYS A 139 19.09 8.27 10.93
C CYS A 139 18.57 6.83 10.71
N LEU A 140 19.46 5.85 10.86
CA LEU A 140 19.12 4.43 10.75
C LEU A 140 18.12 3.98 11.82
N GLY A 141 18.16 4.59 13.01
CA GLY A 141 17.23 4.30 14.10
C GLY A 141 15.77 4.53 13.69
N GLY A 142 15.47 5.70 13.11
CA GLY A 142 14.11 6.02 12.64
C GLY A 142 13.64 5.08 11.53
N ALA A 143 14.52 4.75 10.59
CA ALA A 143 14.21 3.77 9.54
C ALA A 143 13.93 2.37 10.10
N ASN A 144 14.70 1.93 11.11
CA ASN A 144 14.51 0.62 11.73
C ASN A 144 13.21 0.56 12.55
N VAL A 145 12.90 1.61 13.32
CA VAL A 145 11.62 1.73 14.05
C VAL A 145 10.45 1.71 13.07
N CYS A 146 10.51 2.51 12.00
CA CYS A 146 9.49 2.54 10.95
C CYS A 146 9.28 1.14 10.35
N LYS A 147 10.36 0.46 9.96
CA LYS A 147 10.30 -0.88 9.39
C LYS A 147 9.61 -1.85 10.36
N ILE A 148 10.02 -1.89 11.63
CA ILE A 148 9.46 -2.83 12.61
C ILE A 148 7.98 -2.52 12.90
N MET A 149 7.62 -1.24 13.04
CA MET A 149 6.24 -0.84 13.38
C MET A 149 5.26 -0.99 12.24
N MET A 150 5.72 -0.86 11.00
CA MET A 150 4.88 -0.99 9.81
C MET A 150 4.86 -2.43 9.28
N ASP A 151 5.94 -3.21 9.43
CA ASP A 151 5.97 -4.58 8.92
C ASP A 151 4.83 -5.41 9.54
N ARG A 152 4.10 -6.10 8.68
CA ARG A 152 2.95 -6.95 9.04
C ARG A 152 1.76 -6.20 9.66
N ARG A 153 1.77 -4.87 9.70
CA ARG A 153 0.60 -4.09 10.12
C ARG A 153 -0.47 -4.10 9.01
N CYS A 154 -1.73 -4.24 9.38
CA CYS A 154 -2.85 -4.11 8.45
C CYS A 154 -3.32 -2.65 8.43
N TRP A 155 -3.00 -1.93 7.35
CA TRP A 155 -3.42 -0.53 7.16
C TRP A 155 -4.79 -0.40 6.50
N ASN A 156 -5.15 -1.39 5.67
CA ASN A 156 -6.35 -1.37 4.83
C ASN A 156 -7.29 -2.56 5.09
N GLY A 157 -7.04 -3.35 6.16
CA GLY A 157 -7.83 -4.53 6.55
C GLY A 157 -7.68 -5.76 5.65
N ASP A 158 -7.21 -5.61 4.41
CA ASP A 158 -7.12 -6.68 3.40
C ASP A 158 -5.73 -7.30 3.33
N LYS A 159 -4.66 -6.49 3.40
CA LYS A 159 -3.27 -6.95 3.28
C LYS A 159 -2.39 -6.40 4.38
N GLN A 160 -1.46 -7.24 4.82
CA GLN A 160 -0.36 -6.84 5.68
C GLN A 160 0.65 -6.02 4.87
N ILE A 161 1.06 -4.89 5.44
CA ILE A 161 2.17 -4.10 4.92
C ILE A 161 3.44 -4.96 4.95
N VAL A 162 4.22 -4.91 3.88
CA VAL A 162 5.56 -5.49 3.84
C VAL A 162 6.55 -4.34 3.82
N ALA A 163 7.35 -4.23 4.89
CA ALA A 163 8.34 -3.17 5.07
C ALA A 163 9.76 -3.72 4.87
N ARG A 164 10.48 -3.14 3.91
CA ARG A 164 11.86 -3.53 3.58
C ARG A 164 12.75 -2.31 3.53
N PHE A 165 14.02 -2.49 3.87
CA PHE A 165 15.02 -1.46 3.63
C PHE A 165 15.27 -1.32 2.13
N TYR A 166 15.61 -0.10 1.71
CA TYR A 166 15.77 0.24 0.31
C TYR A 166 17.13 0.91 0.04
N PRO A 167 17.87 0.51 -1.01
CA PRO A 167 19.17 1.11 -1.30
C PRO A 167 19.10 2.64 -1.51
N GLU A 168 19.87 3.40 -0.73
CA GLU A 168 19.86 4.87 -0.77
C GLU A 168 20.28 5.41 -2.14
N ALA A 169 21.23 4.74 -2.81
CA ALA A 169 21.68 5.11 -4.15
C ALA A 169 20.55 5.01 -5.19
N LYS A 170 19.72 3.96 -5.12
CA LYS A 170 18.56 3.80 -6.02
C LYS A 170 17.50 4.84 -5.73
N PHE A 171 17.25 5.14 -4.45
CA PHE A 171 16.30 6.17 -4.03
C PHE A 171 16.73 7.56 -4.49
N ALA A 172 18.02 7.88 -4.38
CA ALA A 172 18.57 9.15 -4.87
C ALA A 172 18.51 9.27 -6.40
N ALA A 173 18.66 8.15 -7.12
CA ALA A 173 18.54 8.09 -8.58
C ALA A 173 17.09 8.07 -9.09
N GLY A 174 16.09 7.94 -8.20
CA GLY A 174 14.68 7.81 -8.58
C GLY A 174 14.32 6.46 -9.20
N ASP A 175 15.18 5.42 -9.05
CA ASP A 175 14.83 4.07 -9.46
C ASP A 175 13.91 3.46 -8.39
N TYR A 176 12.62 3.35 -8.69
CA TYR A 176 11.62 2.74 -7.79
C TYR A 176 11.15 1.36 -8.27
N ALA A 177 11.68 0.88 -9.39
CA ALA A 177 11.25 -0.34 -10.07
C ALA A 177 11.64 -1.60 -9.28
N SER A 178 12.88 -1.59 -8.77
CA SER A 178 13.49 -2.75 -8.13
C SER A 178 12.93 -2.96 -6.71
N GLY A 179 12.12 -3.99 -6.45
CA GLY A 179 11.88 -4.48 -5.09
C GLY A 179 12.86 -5.61 -4.78
N GLN A 180 13.66 -5.49 -3.71
CA GLN A 180 14.42 -6.63 -3.15
C GLN A 180 13.52 -7.42 -2.21
#